data_AF-A0A4P5ZC21-F1
#
_entry.id   AF-A0A4P5ZC21-F1
#
_cell.length_a   1.000
_cell.length_b   1.000
_cell.length_c   1.000
_cell.angle_alpha   90.00
_cell.angle_beta   90.00
_cell.angle_gamma   90.00
#
_symmetry.space_group_name_H-M   'P 1'
#
loop_
_entity.id
_entity.type
_entity.pdbx_description
1 polymer ?
#
loop_
_entity_poly.entity_id
_entity_poly.type
_entity_poly.pdbx_seq_one_letter_code
_entity_poly.pdbx_strand_id
1 'polypeptide(L)'
;METTSQTSEQPDLIDVQPTDGAALVAFAEGRVPVHTGAGVARDRERYEAIVQAIAECQPRRAIMRAFRVGQHTLDAIEEREARLVATLRDRMATKFKRAAVETLDEFMEQLRRGEVPPATQWVAAATFTDKMLLLSGAATSRHEVVSREVSQVGLAEQFERMKRAEVAEVVEIGTTPDSESGASTGESR
;
A
#
# COMPACT_ATOMS: atom_id res chain seq x y z
N MET A 1 -71.30 -32.04 12.54
CA MET A 1 -69.83 -32.13 12.43
C MET A 1 -69.33 -30.71 12.57
N GLU A 2 -69.05 -30.29 13.80
CA GLU A 2 -68.57 -28.94 14.10
C GLU A 2 -67.06 -29.00 14.25
N THR A 3 -66.35 -28.36 13.32
CA THR A 3 -64.89 -28.21 13.36
C THR A 3 -64.53 -27.12 14.36
N THR A 4 -63.98 -27.52 15.51
CA THR A 4 -63.41 -26.62 16.50
C THR A 4 -62.04 -26.14 16.01
N SER A 5 -61.97 -24.89 15.54
CA SER A 5 -60.70 -24.20 15.27
C SER A 5 -60.05 -23.85 16.61
N GLN A 6 -58.95 -24.53 16.96
CA GLN A 6 -58.08 -24.11 18.04
C GLN A 6 -57.13 -23.02 17.52
N THR A 7 -57.41 -21.78 17.90
CA THR A 7 -56.48 -20.66 17.71
C THR A 7 -55.29 -20.88 18.63
N SER A 8 -54.12 -21.17 18.06
CA SER A 8 -52.85 -21.24 18.77
C SER A 8 -52.47 -19.84 19.24
N GLU A 9 -52.65 -19.55 20.54
CA GLU A 9 -52.09 -18.33 21.15
C GLU A 9 -50.57 -18.46 21.19
N GLN A 10 -49.91 -17.61 20.40
CA GLN A 10 -48.46 -17.47 20.43
C GLN A 10 -48.10 -16.78 21.76
N PRO A 11 -47.23 -17.35 22.60
CA PRO A 11 -46.86 -16.72 23.87
C PRO A 11 -46.18 -15.37 23.60
N ASP A 12 -46.56 -14.38 24.40
CA ASP A 12 -46.06 -13.01 24.29
C ASP A 12 -44.53 -12.99 24.23
N LEU A 13 -44.02 -12.15 23.32
CA LEU A 13 -42.59 -11.86 23.16
C LEU A 13 -42.04 -11.42 24.53
N ILE A 14 -40.91 -12.01 24.95
CA ILE A 14 -40.22 -11.65 26.21
C ILE A 14 -40.15 -10.12 26.31
N ASP A 15 -40.66 -9.57 27.42
CA ASP A 15 -40.63 -8.14 27.70
C ASP A 15 -39.17 -7.69 27.89
N VAL A 16 -38.52 -7.30 26.79
CA VAL A 16 -37.15 -6.79 26.81
C VAL A 16 -37.21 -5.38 27.35
N GLN A 17 -37.07 -5.26 28.66
CA GLN A 17 -36.88 -3.97 29.32
C GLN A 17 -35.74 -3.20 28.61
N PRO A 18 -35.91 -1.89 28.33
CA PRO A 18 -34.89 -1.08 27.68
C PRO A 18 -33.64 -1.10 28.57
N THR A 19 -32.66 -1.91 28.18
CA THR A 19 -31.41 -2.04 28.92
C THR A 19 -30.66 -0.74 28.71
N ASP A 20 -30.34 -0.04 29.80
CA ASP A 20 -29.57 1.20 29.75
C ASP A 20 -28.24 0.93 29.03
N GLY A 21 -28.09 1.51 27.83
CA GLY A 21 -26.91 1.32 27.00
C GLY A 21 -25.62 1.73 27.72
N ALA A 22 -25.71 2.67 28.68
CA ALA A 22 -24.58 3.07 29.51
C ALA A 22 -24.10 1.94 30.45
N ALA A 23 -25.02 1.13 30.99
CA ALA A 23 -24.68 -0.01 31.83
C ALA A 23 -23.98 -1.14 31.05
N LEU A 24 -24.36 -1.34 29.78
CA LEU A 24 -23.69 -2.29 28.89
C LEU A 24 -22.27 -1.84 28.53
N VAL A 25 -22.08 -0.54 28.27
CA VAL A 25 -20.76 0.04 27.98
C VAL A 25 -19.86 -0.04 29.23
N ALA A 26 -20.35 0.36 30.41
CA ALA A 26 -19.60 0.27 31.67
C ALA A 26 -19.22 -1.18 32.05
N PHE A 27 -20.07 -2.16 31.74
CA PHE A 27 -19.76 -3.58 31.92
C PHE A 27 -18.64 -4.06 30.98
N ALA A 28 -18.60 -3.54 29.75
CA ALA A 28 -17.58 -3.87 28.76
C ALA A 28 -16.23 -3.18 29.05
N GLU A 29 -16.25 -1.94 29.54
CA GLU A 29 -15.06 -1.11 29.80
C GLU A 29 -14.03 -1.74 30.77
N GLY A 30 -14.46 -2.67 31.63
CA GLY A 30 -13.55 -3.40 32.54
C GLY A 30 -13.09 -4.78 32.05
N ARG A 31 -13.56 -5.26 30.90
CA ARG A 31 -13.39 -6.68 30.49
C ARG A 31 -12.88 -6.90 29.07
N VAL A 32 -12.64 -5.84 28.29
CA VAL A 32 -11.99 -6.01 26.98
C VAL A 32 -10.53 -6.44 27.21
N PRO A 33 -10.11 -7.64 26.79
CA PRO A 33 -8.73 -8.08 26.95
C PRO A 33 -7.81 -7.13 26.18
N VAL A 34 -6.99 -6.36 26.88
CA VAL A 34 -5.98 -5.52 26.24
C VAL A 34 -4.89 -6.44 25.69
N HIS A 35 -4.80 -6.52 24.37
CA HIS A 35 -3.77 -7.30 23.69
C HIS A 35 -2.44 -6.53 23.75
N THR A 36 -1.57 -6.92 24.68
CA THR A 36 -0.25 -6.26 24.90
C THR A 36 0.92 -7.03 24.31
N GLY A 37 0.68 -8.19 23.71
CA GLY A 37 1.73 -9.13 23.29
C GLY A 37 2.47 -9.83 24.45
N ALA A 38 2.17 -9.50 25.71
CA ALA A 38 2.88 -10.00 26.89
C ALA A 38 2.81 -11.53 27.05
N GLY A 39 1.72 -12.16 26.62
CA GLY A 39 1.59 -13.62 26.65
C GLY A 39 2.60 -14.33 25.75
N VAL A 40 2.89 -13.75 24.58
CA VAL A 40 3.90 -14.28 23.64
C VAL A 40 5.31 -13.95 24.12
N ALA A 41 5.51 -12.78 24.73
CA ALA A 41 6.81 -12.35 25.26
C ALA A 41 7.38 -13.26 26.37
N ARG A 42 6.56 -14.11 26.99
CA ARG A 42 7.03 -15.14 27.95
C ARG A 42 7.90 -16.21 27.27
N ASP A 43 7.64 -16.46 26.00
CA ASP A 43 8.45 -17.33 25.15
C ASP A 43 9.35 -16.45 24.30
N ARG A 44 10.60 -16.27 24.76
CA ARG A 44 11.53 -15.30 24.17
C ARG A 44 11.88 -15.66 22.72
N GLU A 45 12.12 -16.94 22.45
CA GLU A 45 12.49 -17.43 21.11
C GLU A 45 11.35 -17.19 20.12
N ARG A 46 10.12 -17.55 20.49
CA ARG A 46 8.94 -17.30 19.67
C ARG A 46 8.70 -15.81 19.43
N TYR A 47 8.89 -14.98 20.45
CA TYR A 47 8.73 -13.54 20.34
C TYR A 47 9.74 -12.92 19.37
N GLU A 48 11.02 -13.26 19.51
CA GLU A 48 12.09 -12.79 18.61
C GLU A 48 11.84 -13.25 17.16
N ALA A 49 11.41 -14.49 16.95
CA ALA A 49 11.07 -15.00 15.62
C ALA A 49 9.92 -14.22 14.97
N ILE A 50 8.90 -13.82 15.74
CA ILE A 50 7.81 -12.97 15.23
C ILE A 50 8.33 -11.58 14.86
N VAL A 51 9.13 -10.94 15.72
CA VAL A 51 9.71 -9.61 15.44
C VAL A 51 10.57 -9.65 14.19
N GLN A 52 11.38 -10.71 14.03
CA GLN A 52 12.18 -10.93 12.83
C GLN A 52 11.30 -11.12 11.58
N ALA A 53 10.24 -11.92 11.66
CA ALA A 53 9.30 -12.12 10.55
C ALA A 53 8.58 -10.81 10.12
N ILE A 54 8.25 -9.94 11.08
CA ILE A 54 7.69 -8.60 10.80
C ILE A 54 8.73 -7.71 10.12
N ALA A 55 9.98 -7.75 10.59
CA ALA A 55 11.08 -7.00 9.99
C ALA A 55 11.40 -7.48 8.57
N GLU A 56 11.23 -8.77 8.30
CA GLU A 56 11.35 -9.38 6.98
C GLU A 56 10.16 -9.10 6.04
N CYS A 57 9.17 -8.33 6.50
CA CYS A 57 7.95 -8.02 5.75
C CYS A 57 7.18 -9.27 5.31
N GLN A 58 7.24 -10.36 6.10
CA GLN A 58 6.44 -11.55 5.81
C GLN A 58 4.93 -11.23 5.86
N PRO A 59 4.09 -11.88 5.03
CA PRO A 59 2.66 -11.62 5.05
C PRO A 59 2.05 -11.90 6.42
N ARG A 60 1.28 -10.94 6.97
CA ARG A 60 0.68 -11.05 8.33
C ARG A 60 -0.07 -12.37 8.54
N ARG A 61 -0.85 -12.80 7.54
CA ARG A 61 -1.57 -14.09 7.59
C ARG A 61 -0.64 -15.29 7.71
N ALA A 62 0.55 -15.24 7.11
CA ALA A 62 1.55 -16.30 7.23
C ALA A 62 2.15 -16.31 8.66
N ILE A 63 2.53 -15.15 9.19
CA ILE A 63 3.04 -15.00 10.57
C ILE A 63 2.01 -15.52 11.58
N MET A 64 0.75 -15.08 11.47
CA MET A 64 -0.34 -15.51 12.36
C MET A 64 -0.55 -17.03 12.34
N ARG A 65 -0.45 -17.68 11.17
CA ARG A 65 -0.59 -19.13 11.03
C ARG A 65 0.61 -19.88 11.59
N ALA A 66 1.83 -19.45 11.26
CA ALA A 66 3.07 -20.07 11.68
C ALA A 66 3.23 -20.02 13.20
N PHE A 67 2.96 -18.86 13.79
CA PHE A 67 3.16 -18.64 15.22
C PHE A 67 1.88 -18.73 16.04
N ARG A 68 0.72 -19.07 15.45
CA ARG A 68 -0.58 -19.19 16.14
C ARG A 68 -0.91 -17.96 17.02
N VAL A 69 -0.81 -16.77 16.43
CA VAL A 69 -1.14 -15.49 17.10
C VAL A 69 -2.28 -14.77 16.39
N GLY A 70 -3.07 -14.02 17.15
CA GLY A 70 -4.14 -13.17 16.61
C GLY A 70 -3.60 -11.85 16.05
N GLN A 71 -4.40 -11.18 15.22
CA GLN A 71 -4.06 -9.91 14.58
C GLN A 71 -3.67 -8.84 15.62
N HIS A 72 -4.47 -8.65 16.67
CA HIS A 72 -4.19 -7.67 17.72
C HIS A 72 -2.91 -7.96 18.52
N THR A 73 -2.51 -9.23 18.63
CA THR A 73 -1.22 -9.59 19.25
C THR A 73 -0.07 -9.17 18.35
N LEU A 74 -0.20 -9.35 17.05
CA LEU A 74 0.80 -8.92 16.08
C LEU A 74 0.93 -7.40 16.04
N ASP A 75 -0.19 -6.67 16.07
CA ASP A 75 -0.22 -5.20 16.17
C ASP A 75 0.51 -4.71 17.42
N ALA A 76 0.22 -5.30 18.58
CA ALA A 76 0.86 -4.92 19.84
C ALA A 76 2.37 -5.19 19.86
N ILE A 77 2.83 -6.27 19.20
CA ILE A 77 4.26 -6.56 19.07
C ILE A 77 4.94 -5.57 18.13
N GLU A 78 4.32 -5.27 16.99
CA GLU A 78 4.85 -4.32 16.01
C GLU A 78 4.95 -2.90 16.59
N GLU A 79 3.93 -2.45 17.33
CA GLU A 79 3.94 -1.14 18.00
C GLU A 79 5.01 -1.08 19.09
N ARG A 80 5.13 -2.12 19.92
CA ARG A 80 6.12 -2.20 21.00
C ARG A 80 7.56 -2.19 20.48
N GLU A 81 7.81 -2.92 19.40
CA GLU A 81 9.16 -3.12 18.85
C GLU A 81 9.41 -2.26 17.60
N ALA A 82 8.61 -1.21 17.37
CA ALA A 82 8.63 -0.40 16.15
C ALA A 82 10.05 0.08 15.76
N ARG A 83 10.85 0.51 16.75
CA ARG A 83 12.24 0.95 16.53
C ARG A 83 13.15 -0.19 16.09
N LEU A 84 13.00 -1.36 16.72
CA LEU A 84 13.81 -2.54 16.37
C LEU A 84 13.43 -3.07 14.99
N VAL A 85 12.13 -3.16 14.69
CA VAL A 85 11.61 -3.54 13.36
C VAL A 85 12.13 -2.59 12.28
N ALA A 86 12.08 -1.28 12.51
CA ALA A 86 12.63 -0.29 11.58
C ALA A 86 14.14 -0.49 11.36
N THR A 87 14.91 -0.65 12.43
CA THR A 87 16.37 -0.89 12.35
C THR A 87 16.69 -2.17 11.57
N LEU A 88 15.93 -3.24 11.78
CA LEU A 88 16.12 -4.50 11.06
C LEU A 88 15.76 -4.36 9.58
N ARG A 89 14.67 -3.65 9.25
CA ARG A 89 14.29 -3.31 7.87
C ARG A 89 15.39 -2.53 7.17
N ASP A 90 15.95 -1.50 7.81
CA ASP A 90 17.06 -0.70 7.26
C ASP A 90 18.32 -1.53 7.02
N ARG A 91 18.64 -2.43 7.97
CA ARG A 91 19.76 -3.36 7.82
C ARG A 91 19.54 -4.31 6.65
N MET A 92 18.34 -4.83 6.46
CA MET A 92 18.03 -5.67 5.31
C MET A 92 18.08 -4.87 4.01
N ALA A 93 17.49 -3.67 3.97
CA ALA A 93 17.53 -2.80 2.80
C ALA A 93 18.97 -2.51 2.36
N THR A 94 19.87 -2.29 3.33
CA THR A 94 21.31 -2.12 3.07
C THR A 94 21.94 -3.38 2.45
N LYS A 95 21.62 -4.57 2.99
CA LYS A 95 22.10 -5.85 2.42
C LYS A 95 21.59 -6.06 0.99
N PHE A 96 20.30 -5.82 0.75
CA PHE A 96 19.70 -5.93 -0.59
C PHE A 96 20.32 -4.93 -1.56
N LYS A 97 20.55 -3.69 -1.14
CA LYS A 97 21.24 -2.68 -1.96
C LYS A 97 22.62 -3.17 -2.38
N ARG A 98 23.39 -3.71 -1.43
CA ARG A 98 24.73 -4.25 -1.73
C ARG A 98 24.67 -5.43 -2.69
N ALA A 99 23.80 -6.40 -2.43
CA ALA A 99 23.62 -7.56 -3.30
C ALA A 99 23.16 -7.16 -4.71
N ALA A 100 22.30 -6.15 -4.83
CA ALA A 100 21.85 -5.62 -6.11
C ALA A 100 23.00 -4.98 -6.91
N VAL A 101 23.88 -4.22 -6.26
CA VAL A 101 25.08 -3.64 -6.91
C VAL A 101 26.02 -4.75 -7.38
N GLU A 102 26.34 -5.70 -6.50
CA GLU A 102 27.23 -6.83 -6.85
C GLU A 102 26.66 -7.65 -8.02
N THR A 103 25.34 -7.89 -8.03
CA THR A 103 24.66 -8.59 -9.13
C THR A 103 24.70 -7.80 -10.43
N LEU A 104 24.55 -6.47 -10.35
CA LEU A 104 24.61 -5.60 -11.52
C LEU A 104 26.02 -5.55 -12.13
N ASP A 105 27.05 -5.50 -11.30
CA ASP A 105 28.44 -5.51 -11.74
C ASP A 105 28.77 -6.81 -12.49
N GLU A 106 28.37 -7.95 -11.92
CA GLU A 106 28.51 -9.27 -12.55
C GLU A 106 27.73 -9.35 -13.87
N PHE A 107 26.48 -8.85 -13.91
CA PHE A 107 25.68 -8.81 -15.13
C PHE A 107 26.36 -7.97 -16.22
N MET A 108 26.92 -6.81 -15.88
CA MET A 108 27.64 -5.95 -16.83
C MET A 108 28.89 -6.62 -17.37
N GLU A 109 29.58 -7.41 -16.55
CA GLU A 109 30.75 -8.18 -16.99
C GLU A 109 30.36 -9.30 -17.96
N GLN A 110 29.31 -10.08 -17.66
CA GLN A 110 28.77 -11.09 -18.56
C GLN A 110 28.30 -10.47 -19.89
N LEU A 111 27.72 -9.27 -19.84
CA LEU A 111 27.30 -8.54 -21.03
C LEU A 111 28.49 -8.18 -21.93
N ARG A 112 29.60 -7.72 -21.35
CA ARG A 112 30.85 -7.41 -22.10
C ARG A 112 31.48 -8.65 -22.73
N ARG A 113 31.37 -9.80 -22.06
CA ARG A 113 31.85 -11.09 -22.56
C ARG A 113 30.94 -11.71 -23.63
N GLY A 114 29.75 -11.15 -23.84
CA GLY A 114 28.75 -11.69 -24.76
C GLY A 114 28.05 -12.95 -24.23
N GLU A 115 28.07 -13.18 -22.92
CA GLU A 115 27.48 -14.36 -22.27
C GLU A 115 25.98 -14.18 -22.00
N VAL A 116 25.47 -12.94 -22.05
CA VAL A 116 24.05 -12.62 -21.85
C VAL A 116 23.27 -12.81 -23.16
N PRO A 117 22.22 -13.65 -23.20
CA PRO A 117 21.39 -13.83 -24.40
C PRO A 117 20.74 -12.51 -24.88
N PRO A 118 20.63 -12.26 -26.20
CA PRO A 118 20.10 -11.00 -26.72
C PRO A 118 18.72 -10.60 -26.17
N ALA A 119 17.80 -11.56 -25.99
CA ALA A 119 16.49 -11.30 -25.41
C ALA A 119 16.58 -10.72 -23.99
N THR A 120 17.48 -11.26 -23.16
CA THR A 120 17.74 -10.77 -21.80
C THR A 120 18.35 -9.37 -21.80
N GLN A 121 19.21 -9.06 -22.78
CA GLN A 121 19.80 -7.72 -22.92
C GLN A 121 18.74 -6.65 -23.16
N TRP A 122 17.77 -6.91 -24.05
CA TRP A 122 16.66 -5.98 -24.31
C TRP A 122 15.77 -5.75 -23.09
N VAL A 123 15.45 -6.82 -22.35
CA VAL A 123 14.67 -6.72 -21.10
C VAL A 123 15.43 -5.92 -20.04
N ALA A 124 16.74 -6.17 -19.89
CA ALA A 124 17.58 -5.45 -18.95
C ALA A 124 17.69 -3.96 -19.33
N ALA A 125 17.90 -3.64 -20.61
CA ALA A 125 17.96 -2.27 -21.10
C ALA A 125 16.67 -1.51 -20.80
N ALA A 126 15.51 -2.08 -21.14
CA ALA A 126 14.20 -1.47 -20.84
C ALA A 126 14.02 -1.23 -19.33
N THR A 127 14.38 -2.23 -18.50
CA THR A 127 14.29 -2.11 -17.04
C THR A 127 15.20 -1.01 -16.50
N PHE A 128 16.45 -0.93 -16.96
CA PHE A 128 17.39 0.11 -16.53
C PHE A 128 16.96 1.50 -16.98
N THR A 129 16.43 1.65 -18.20
CA THR A 129 15.85 2.92 -18.66
C THR A 129 14.71 3.36 -17.75
N ASP A 130 13.77 2.47 -17.42
CA ASP A 130 12.67 2.77 -16.50
C ASP A 130 13.18 3.21 -15.12
N LYS A 131 14.15 2.48 -14.54
CA LYS A 131 14.73 2.85 -13.23
C LYS A 131 15.52 4.15 -13.28
N MET A 132 16.24 4.41 -14.37
CA MET A 132 16.96 5.66 -14.58
C MET A 132 15.99 6.86 -14.64
N LEU A 133 14.87 6.73 -15.36
CA LEU A 133 13.84 7.77 -15.45
C LEU A 133 13.17 8.04 -14.10
N LEU A 134 12.88 6.99 -13.32
CA LEU A 134 12.38 7.14 -11.96
C LEU A 134 13.38 7.89 -11.05
N LEU A 135 14.67 7.55 -11.14
CA LEU A 135 15.72 8.15 -10.32
C LEU A 135 16.05 9.60 -10.73
N SER A 136 15.90 9.94 -12.01
CA SER A 136 16.12 11.30 -12.50
C SER A 136 14.97 12.26 -12.17
N GLY A 137 13.91 11.77 -11.52
CA GLY A 137 12.71 12.55 -11.24
C GLY A 137 11.87 12.86 -12.48
N ALA A 138 12.15 12.20 -13.62
CA ALA A 138 11.29 12.31 -14.78
C ALA A 138 9.91 11.73 -14.44
N ALA A 139 8.85 12.44 -14.83
CA ALA A 139 7.48 12.00 -14.58
C ALA A 139 7.23 10.66 -15.28
N THR A 140 7.25 9.56 -14.52
CA THR A 140 6.81 8.28 -15.04
C THR A 140 5.29 8.29 -15.10
N SER A 141 4.75 8.28 -16.32
CA SER A 141 3.31 8.11 -16.54
C SER A 141 2.87 6.77 -15.94
N ARG A 142 2.07 6.83 -14.88
CA ARG A 142 1.48 5.64 -14.26
C ARG A 142 0.33 5.17 -15.13
N HIS A 143 0.54 4.08 -15.86
CA HIS A 143 -0.52 3.43 -16.61
C HIS A 143 -1.26 2.43 -15.71
N GLU A 144 -2.44 2.82 -15.24
CA GLU A 144 -3.36 1.91 -14.56
C GLU A 144 -4.28 1.25 -15.59
N VAL A 145 -4.13 -0.05 -15.79
CA VAL A 145 -5.08 -0.83 -16.58
C VAL A 145 -6.25 -1.19 -15.68
N VAL A 146 -7.27 -0.33 -15.65
CA VAL A 146 -8.55 -0.66 -15.02
C VAL A 146 -9.31 -1.57 -15.98
N SER A 147 -9.37 -2.87 -15.69
CA SER A 147 -10.25 -3.80 -16.39
C SER A 147 -11.70 -3.45 -16.06
N ARG A 148 -12.24 -2.43 -16.73
CA ARG A 148 -13.68 -2.21 -16.75
C ARG A 148 -14.26 -3.20 -17.75
N GLU A 149 -15.24 -3.99 -17.31
CA GLU A 149 -16.14 -4.73 -18.19
C GLU A 149 -17.02 -3.71 -18.94
N VAL A 150 -16.42 -2.98 -19.88
CA VAL A 150 -17.17 -2.07 -20.76
C VAL A 150 -17.56 -2.88 -21.98
N SER A 151 -18.86 -3.07 -22.17
CA SER A 151 -19.37 -3.60 -23.43
C SER A 151 -18.91 -2.70 -24.59
N GLN A 152 -18.68 -3.25 -25.79
CA GLN A 152 -18.25 -2.46 -26.95
C GLN A 152 -19.18 -1.26 -27.24
N VAL A 153 -20.46 -1.40 -26.89
CA VAL A 153 -21.47 -0.34 -26.97
C VAL A 153 -21.16 0.81 -25.99
N GLY A 154 -20.80 0.50 -24.75
CA GLY A 154 -20.42 1.52 -23.75
C GLY A 154 -19.13 2.27 -24.09
N LEU A 155 -18.19 1.62 -24.80
CA LEU A 155 -16.97 2.26 -25.30
C LEU A 155 -17.27 3.30 -26.38
N ALA A 156 -18.16 2.97 -27.33
CA ALA A 156 -18.56 3.90 -28.40
C ALA A 156 -19.26 5.15 -27.84
N GLU A 157 -20.19 4.98 -26.90
CA GLU A 157 -20.86 6.10 -26.22
C GLU A 157 -19.89 6.95 -25.40
N GLN A 158 -18.90 6.32 -24.75
CA GLN A 158 -17.88 7.05 -24.01
C GLN A 158 -16.95 7.85 -24.92
N PHE A 159 -16.62 7.30 -26.09
CA PHE A 159 -15.81 7.99 -27.11
C PHE A 159 -16.56 9.19 -27.72
N GLU A 160 -17.87 9.05 -27.96
CA GLU A 160 -18.72 10.14 -28.44
C GLU A 160 -18.89 11.24 -27.39
N ARG A 161 -18.96 10.90 -26.10
CA ARG A 161 -18.92 11.92 -25.02
C ARG A 161 -17.60 12.67 -24.97
N MET A 162 -16.47 11.98 -25.19
CA MET A 162 -15.16 12.64 -25.24
C MET A 162 -15.04 13.59 -26.44
N LYS A 163 -15.58 13.21 -27.60
CA LYS A 163 -15.64 14.10 -28.78
C LYS A 163 -16.55 15.32 -28.58
N ARG A 164 -17.59 15.20 -27.75
CA ARG A 164 -18.51 16.29 -27.41
C ARG A 164 -18.04 17.17 -26.26
N ALA A 165 -17.03 16.73 -25.50
CA ALA A 165 -16.39 17.56 -24.51
C ALA A 165 -15.54 18.61 -25.24
N GLU A 166 -16.17 19.76 -25.45
CA GLU A 166 -15.61 20.95 -26.06
C GLU A 166 -14.30 21.36 -25.35
N VAL A 167 -13.28 21.64 -26.16
CA VAL A 167 -11.98 22.14 -25.71
C VAL A 167 -12.21 23.46 -24.99
N ALA A 168 -11.95 23.51 -23.68
CA ALA A 168 -11.92 24.79 -22.98
C ALA A 168 -10.76 25.61 -23.55
N GLU A 169 -11.08 26.75 -24.18
CA GLU A 169 -10.07 27.73 -24.60
C GLU A 169 -9.30 28.20 -23.36
N VAL A 170 -7.98 28.00 -23.40
CA VAL A 170 -7.07 28.58 -22.42
C VAL A 170 -7.03 30.08 -22.70
N VAL A 171 -7.66 30.87 -21.84
CA VAL A 171 -7.52 32.33 -21.85
C VAL A 171 -6.07 32.66 -21.49
N GLU A 172 -5.31 33.20 -22.44
CA GLU A 172 -3.99 33.76 -22.20
C GLU A 172 -4.08 34.85 -21.13
N ILE A 173 -3.51 34.59 -19.95
CA ILE A 173 -3.29 35.62 -18.95
C ILE A 173 -2.19 36.52 -19.50
N GLY A 174 -2.57 37.72 -19.93
CA GLY A 174 -1.69 38.69 -20.55
C GLY A 174 -0.39 38.89 -19.77
N THR A 175 0.73 38.68 -20.44
CA THR A 175 2.04 39.15 -20.02
C THR A 175 2.02 40.68 -19.99
N THR A 176 2.05 41.27 -18.80
CA THR A 176 2.41 42.68 -18.60
C THR A 176 3.86 42.90 -19.05
N PRO A 177 4.14 43.90 -19.90
CA PRO A 177 5.48 44.22 -20.33
C PRO A 177 6.10 45.25 -19.38
N ASP A 178 6.81 44.81 -18.35
CA ASP A 178 7.77 45.68 -17.67
C ASP A 178 9.18 45.35 -18.17
N SER A 179 9.56 46.15 -19.15
CA SER A 179 10.94 46.36 -19.54
C SER A 179 11.64 47.10 -18.40
N GLU A 180 12.78 46.58 -17.93
CA GLU A 180 14.03 47.34 -17.93
C GLU A 180 15.23 46.40 -17.81
N SER A 181 15.74 46.03 -18.99
CA SER A 181 17.07 45.49 -19.21
C SER A 181 18.10 46.58 -18.89
N GLY A 182 18.73 46.51 -17.72
CA GLY A 182 19.94 47.26 -17.40
C GLY A 182 21.12 46.76 -18.23
N ALA A 183 21.38 47.43 -19.35
CA ALA A 183 22.55 47.20 -20.18
C ALA A 183 23.82 47.74 -19.50
N SER A 184 24.71 46.80 -19.20
CA SER A 184 26.16 46.93 -19.00
C SER A 184 26.82 48.05 -19.82
N THR A 185 27.33 49.07 -19.15
CA THR A 185 28.47 49.90 -19.59
C THR A 185 29.66 49.60 -18.68
N GLY A 186 30.47 48.63 -19.09
CA GLY A 186 31.80 48.40 -18.54
C GLY A 186 32.84 48.97 -19.48
N GLU A 187 33.31 50.18 -19.19
CA GLU A 187 34.52 50.76 -19.75
C GLU A 187 35.74 49.93 -19.34
N SER A 188 36.62 49.63 -20.29
CA SER A 188 38.02 49.30 -20.00
C SER A 188 38.88 50.02 -21.01
N ARG A 189 39.62 51.00 -20.50
CA ARG A 189 40.84 51.55 -21.10
C ARG A 189 42.03 50.75 -20.58
#